data_AF-A0A5E4LMN1-F1
#
_entry.id   AF-A0A5E4LMN1-F1
#
_cell.length_a   1.000
_cell.length_b   1.000
_cell.length_c   1.000
_cell.angle_alpha   90.00
_cell.angle_beta   90.00
_cell.angle_gamma   90.00
#
_symmetry.space_group_name_H-M   'P 1'
#
loop_
_entity.id
_entity.type
_entity.pdbx_description
1 polymer ?
#
loop_
_entity_poly.entity_id
_entity_poly.type
_entity_poly.pdbx_seq_one_letter_code
_entity_poly.pdbx_strand_id
1 'polypeptide(L)'
;MCNFCEKAKDTPEYVQFIEKMLEEDRARMDFTKIMAQTLSPISRSVYASMNWPVKLIYPMFEARAAFAVPNNYFQNLTVDDERLGNSFGHGAMRSIFFAGEKLVVFSKATNFHDAKEFFTSFILLHLEKNEYTATMENGEIKITAQVEKPLLNLVTGKVEKKRIAFGFVNQNVESKIVSKEQATTSARFKNVYDKYSGAQLKSASIDMEGYAITVPHFSPHPYMIQLHDKFGFEENRELQIHVEDYFKSHLVK
;
A
#
# COMPACT_ATOMS: atom_id res chain seq x y z
N MET A 1 -19.61 13.10 -5.11
CA MET A 1 -18.32 13.40 -5.79
C MET A 1 -17.22 13.37 -4.74
N CYS A 2 -16.07 12.74 -5.00
CA CYS A 2 -15.02 12.55 -3.99
C CYS A 2 -14.09 13.78 -3.96
N ASN A 3 -14.22 14.63 -2.92
CA ASN A 3 -13.40 15.84 -2.75
C ASN A 3 -11.89 15.51 -2.70
N PHE A 4 -11.53 14.42 -2.01
CA PHE A 4 -10.14 13.94 -1.95
C PHE A 4 -9.54 13.67 -3.34
N CYS A 5 -10.37 13.12 -4.22
CA CYS A 5 -9.98 12.74 -5.56
C CYS A 5 -9.76 13.97 -6.45
N GLU A 6 -10.52 15.04 -6.23
CA GLU A 6 -10.34 16.33 -6.91
C GLU A 6 -9.05 17.00 -6.42
N LYS A 7 -8.86 17.12 -5.10
CA LYS A 7 -7.62 17.66 -4.51
C LYS A 7 -6.37 16.95 -5.02
N ALA A 8 -6.38 15.62 -5.09
CA ALA A 8 -5.26 14.85 -5.61
C ALA A 8 -4.92 15.19 -7.08
N LYS A 9 -5.93 15.47 -7.91
CA LYS A 9 -5.72 15.84 -9.32
C LYS A 9 -5.25 17.28 -9.47
N ASP A 10 -5.72 18.16 -8.61
CA ASP A 10 -5.51 19.60 -8.72
C ASP A 10 -4.29 20.10 -7.92
N THR A 11 -3.60 19.22 -7.18
CA THR A 11 -2.36 19.52 -6.44
C THR A 11 -1.12 19.18 -7.29
N PRO A 12 -0.43 20.16 -7.89
CA PRO A 12 0.70 19.91 -8.80
C PRO A 12 1.85 19.13 -8.16
N GLU A 13 2.15 19.39 -6.89
CA GLU A 13 3.21 18.72 -6.12
C GLU A 13 2.92 17.22 -5.96
N TYR A 14 1.66 16.86 -5.70
CA TYR A 14 1.25 15.46 -5.63
C TYR A 14 1.37 14.78 -7.00
N VAL A 15 0.94 15.46 -8.06
CA VAL A 15 1.10 14.95 -9.44
C VAL A 15 2.57 14.71 -9.77
N GLN A 16 3.46 15.63 -9.42
CA GLN A 16 4.91 15.48 -9.63
C GLN A 16 5.48 14.30 -8.86
N PHE A 17 5.06 14.08 -7.60
CA PHE A 17 5.48 12.89 -6.85
C PHE A 17 5.02 11.58 -7.49
N ILE A 18 3.78 11.52 -7.97
CA ILE A 18 3.24 10.35 -8.67
C ILE A 18 3.97 10.10 -10.00
N GLU A 19 4.31 11.16 -10.74
CA GLU A 19 5.10 11.06 -11.98
C GLU A 19 6.51 10.54 -11.72
N LYS A 20 7.19 11.08 -10.69
CA LYS A 20 8.50 10.59 -10.26
C LYS A 20 8.45 9.12 -9.88
N MET A 21 7.48 8.72 -9.07
CA MET A 21 7.30 7.33 -8.68
C MET A 21 7.06 6.42 -9.88
N LEU A 22 6.25 6.86 -10.86
CA LEU A 22 6.01 6.09 -12.08
C LEU A 22 7.31 5.91 -12.88
N GLU A 23 8.13 6.95 -13.00
CA GLU A 23 9.41 6.85 -13.72
C GLU A 23 10.39 5.89 -13.02
N GLU A 24 10.49 5.99 -11.69
CA GLU A 24 11.27 5.03 -10.90
C GLU A 24 10.73 3.59 -11.05
N ASP A 25 9.40 3.42 -11.04
CA ASP A 25 8.78 2.10 -11.21
C ASP A 25 9.00 1.53 -12.62
N ARG A 26 9.07 2.37 -13.67
CA ARG A 26 9.46 1.94 -15.01
C ARG A 26 10.90 1.43 -15.03
N ALA A 27 11.82 2.18 -14.45
CA ALA A 27 13.22 1.77 -14.35
C ALA A 27 13.38 0.46 -13.56
N ARG A 28 12.66 0.32 -12.43
CA ARG A 28 12.61 -0.93 -11.64
C ARG A 28 12.06 -2.08 -12.46
N MET A 29 10.97 -1.88 -13.21
CA MET A 29 10.37 -2.93 -14.04
C MET A 29 11.31 -3.41 -15.15
N ASP A 30 12.02 -2.49 -15.81
CA ASP A 30 12.99 -2.84 -16.85
C ASP A 30 14.14 -3.67 -16.28
N PHE A 31 14.65 -3.31 -15.10
CA PHE A 31 15.66 -4.13 -14.43
C PHE A 31 15.10 -5.46 -13.90
N THR A 32 13.83 -5.49 -13.47
CA THR A 32 13.13 -6.71 -13.06
C THR A 32 13.08 -7.75 -14.17
N LYS A 33 12.85 -7.33 -15.43
CA LYS A 33 12.87 -8.24 -16.60
C LYS A 33 14.23 -8.88 -16.81
N ILE A 34 15.32 -8.15 -16.55
CA ILE A 34 16.68 -8.67 -16.61
C ILE A 34 16.91 -9.65 -15.45
N MET A 35 16.57 -9.24 -14.21
CA MET A 35 16.75 -10.06 -13.02
C MET A 35 15.92 -11.34 -13.03
N ALA A 36 14.76 -11.38 -13.69
CA ALA A 36 13.96 -12.59 -13.80
C ALA A 36 14.65 -13.70 -14.62
N GLN A 37 15.66 -13.37 -15.44
CA GLN A 37 16.48 -14.36 -16.15
C GLN A 37 17.44 -15.09 -15.21
N THR A 38 17.84 -14.44 -14.11
CA THR A 38 18.78 -14.99 -13.12
C THR A 38 18.06 -15.49 -11.86
N LEU A 39 16.94 -14.88 -11.49
CA LEU A 39 16.14 -15.16 -10.30
C LEU A 39 14.74 -15.63 -10.71
N SER A 40 14.60 -16.94 -10.95
CA SER A 40 13.36 -17.54 -11.43
C SER A 40 12.08 -17.22 -10.61
N PRO A 41 12.12 -17.04 -9.27
CA PRO A 41 10.91 -16.73 -8.50
C PRO A 41 10.26 -15.38 -8.87
N ILE A 42 11.02 -14.40 -9.36
CA ILE A 42 10.49 -13.07 -9.73
C ILE A 42 9.44 -13.18 -10.84
N SER A 43 9.64 -14.09 -11.79
CA SER A 43 8.72 -14.27 -12.92
C SER A 43 7.30 -14.66 -12.50
N ARG A 44 7.10 -15.10 -11.25
CA ARG A 44 5.82 -15.59 -10.71
C ARG A 44 5.11 -14.59 -9.80
N SER A 45 5.58 -13.36 -9.70
CA SER A 45 5.06 -12.37 -8.75
C SER A 45 4.87 -10.96 -9.33
N VAL A 46 4.93 -10.82 -10.67
CA VAL A 46 4.90 -9.51 -11.37
C VAL A 46 3.76 -9.50 -12.39
N TYR A 47 2.60 -9.00 -11.99
CA TYR A 47 1.36 -9.04 -12.76
C TYR A 47 0.61 -7.70 -12.78
N ALA A 48 -0.11 -7.46 -13.88
CA ALA A 48 -1.08 -6.38 -13.99
C ALA A 48 -2.38 -6.87 -14.64
N SER A 49 -3.51 -6.43 -14.09
CA SER A 49 -4.84 -6.61 -14.67
C SER A 49 -5.22 -5.49 -15.65
N MET A 50 -4.46 -4.40 -15.66
CA MET A 50 -4.65 -3.24 -16.52
C MET A 50 -3.35 -2.94 -17.28
N ASN A 51 -3.43 -2.10 -18.31
CA ASN A 51 -2.26 -1.74 -19.09
C ASN A 51 -1.21 -1.06 -18.23
N TRP A 52 0.01 -1.59 -18.25
CA TRP A 52 1.19 -1.00 -17.63
C TRP A 52 2.13 -0.49 -18.74
N PRO A 53 2.73 0.71 -18.61
CA PRO A 53 2.59 1.67 -17.51
C PRO A 53 1.24 2.41 -17.50
N VAL A 54 0.82 2.86 -16.32
CA VAL A 54 -0.39 3.69 -16.14
C VAL A 54 -0.14 4.79 -15.12
N LYS A 55 -0.67 5.98 -15.39
CA LYS A 55 -0.63 7.12 -14.48
C LYS A 55 -1.79 7.05 -13.49
N LEU A 56 -1.49 6.91 -12.21
CA LEU A 56 -2.47 6.70 -11.14
C LEU A 56 -2.56 7.93 -10.22
N ILE A 57 -3.09 9.04 -10.72
CA ILE A 57 -3.33 10.24 -9.90
C ILE A 57 -4.62 10.05 -9.11
N TYR A 58 -4.51 9.33 -8.00
CA TYR A 58 -5.59 9.07 -7.05
C TYR A 58 -5.07 9.18 -5.62
N PRO A 59 -5.92 9.52 -4.65
CA PRO A 59 -5.60 9.33 -3.23
C PRO A 59 -5.29 7.86 -2.98
N MET A 60 -4.06 7.54 -2.58
CA MET A 60 -3.63 6.16 -2.31
C MET A 60 -3.55 5.93 -0.81
N PHE A 61 -4.12 4.82 -0.34
CA PHE A 61 -4.03 4.45 1.07
C PHE A 61 -3.36 3.09 1.22
N GLU A 62 -2.29 3.02 1.99
CA GLU A 62 -1.57 1.80 2.32
C GLU A 62 -2.35 0.97 3.35
N ALA A 63 -2.65 -0.28 3.03
CA ALA A 63 -3.24 -1.23 3.98
C ALA A 63 -2.17 -1.69 4.98
N ARG A 64 -1.99 -0.96 6.08
CA ARG A 64 -0.97 -1.21 7.11
C ARG A 64 -1.47 -2.20 8.17
N ALA A 65 -0.57 -3.06 8.64
CA ALA A 65 -0.85 -3.99 9.73
C ALA A 65 -0.87 -3.28 11.09
N ALA A 66 -1.48 -3.90 12.10
CA ALA A 66 -1.35 -3.45 13.48
C ALA A 66 0.12 -3.48 13.91
N PHE A 67 0.60 -2.41 14.56
CA PHE A 67 2.01 -2.27 14.89
C PHE A 67 2.90 -2.50 13.65
N ALA A 68 2.58 -1.82 12.54
CA ALA A 68 3.32 -1.98 11.28
C ALA A 68 4.83 -1.85 11.51
N VAL A 69 5.53 -2.98 11.43
CA VAL A 69 6.99 -3.08 11.57
C VAL A 69 7.60 -3.41 10.22
N PRO A 70 8.90 -3.16 10.00
CA PRO A 70 9.48 -3.37 8.67
C PRO A 70 9.34 -4.77 8.08
N ASN A 71 9.17 -5.82 8.87
CA ASN A 71 8.96 -7.19 8.38
C ASN A 71 7.49 -7.63 8.34
N ASN A 72 6.57 -6.79 8.83
CA ASN A 72 5.13 -7.02 8.84
C ASN A 72 4.41 -5.68 8.74
N TYR A 73 4.70 -4.95 7.67
CA TYR A 73 4.29 -3.56 7.51
C TYR A 73 2.89 -3.48 6.90
N PHE A 74 2.63 -4.29 5.88
CA PHE A 74 1.37 -4.32 5.16
C PHE A 74 0.47 -5.51 5.56
N GLN A 75 -0.84 -5.32 5.43
CA GLN A 75 -1.84 -6.37 5.53
C GLN A 75 -1.70 -7.38 4.38
N ASN A 76 -2.23 -8.59 4.55
CA ASN A 76 -1.93 -9.72 3.67
C ASN A 76 -2.65 -9.64 2.32
N LEU A 77 -1.88 -9.94 1.28
CA LEU A 77 -2.33 -10.16 -0.08
C LEU A 77 -1.71 -11.47 -0.56
N THR A 78 -2.50 -12.35 -1.16
CA THR A 78 -2.04 -13.62 -1.70
C THR A 78 -2.27 -13.71 -3.21
N VAL A 79 -1.35 -14.37 -3.91
CA VAL A 79 -1.45 -14.72 -5.33
C VAL A 79 -1.19 -16.22 -5.44
N ASP A 80 -2.14 -16.96 -6.00
CA ASP A 80 -2.10 -18.43 -6.10
C ASP A 80 -1.81 -19.10 -4.74
N ASP A 81 -2.48 -18.63 -3.68
CA ASP A 81 -2.28 -19.02 -2.26
C ASP A 81 -0.94 -18.63 -1.63
N GLU A 82 -0.01 -18.04 -2.38
CA GLU A 82 1.25 -17.57 -1.85
C GLU A 82 1.12 -16.15 -1.31
N ARG A 83 1.53 -15.94 -0.05
CA ARG A 83 1.56 -14.61 0.57
C ARG A 83 2.63 -13.75 -0.09
N LEU A 84 2.24 -12.61 -0.65
CA LEU A 84 3.20 -11.63 -1.13
C LEU A 84 3.94 -10.96 0.03
N GLY A 85 5.23 -10.69 -0.21
CA GLY A 85 6.10 -10.02 0.75
C GLY A 85 5.46 -8.74 1.29
N ASN A 86 5.59 -8.52 2.59
CA ASN A 86 4.95 -7.44 3.33
C ASN A 86 5.97 -6.57 4.08
N SER A 87 7.21 -6.58 3.61
CA SER A 87 8.29 -5.80 4.20
C SER A 87 8.28 -4.36 3.71
N PHE A 88 8.62 -3.43 4.60
CA PHE A 88 8.83 -2.03 4.29
C PHE A 88 10.19 -1.82 3.64
N GLY A 89 10.25 -0.90 2.68
CA GLY A 89 11.46 -0.49 1.99
C GLY A 89 11.19 0.67 1.03
N HIS A 90 12.24 1.31 0.54
CA HIS A 90 12.10 2.37 -0.46
C HIS A 90 11.43 1.83 -1.74
N GLY A 91 10.37 2.51 -2.19
CA GLY A 91 9.58 2.08 -3.36
C GLY A 91 8.64 0.88 -3.10
N ALA A 92 8.57 0.33 -1.88
CA ALA A 92 7.58 -0.68 -1.53
C ALA A 92 6.26 -0.03 -1.08
N MET A 93 5.13 -0.59 -1.47
CA MET A 93 3.81 -0.19 -0.99
C MET A 93 2.77 -1.29 -1.16
N ARG A 94 1.66 -1.20 -0.44
CA ARG A 94 0.43 -1.97 -0.67
C ARG A 94 -0.76 -1.06 -0.53
N SER A 95 -1.04 -0.35 -1.62
CA SER A 95 -2.04 0.70 -1.65
C SER A 95 -3.37 0.20 -2.21
N ILE A 96 -4.45 0.73 -1.67
CA ILE A 96 -5.82 0.55 -2.11
C ILE A 96 -6.45 1.93 -2.38
N PHE A 97 -7.17 2.06 -3.49
CA PHE A 97 -7.86 3.29 -3.88
C PHE A 97 -8.95 3.00 -4.92
N PHE A 98 -9.81 3.96 -5.19
CA PHE A 98 -10.87 3.89 -6.18
C PHE A 98 -10.57 4.70 -7.42
N ALA A 99 -10.73 4.08 -8.59
CA ALA A 99 -10.72 4.72 -9.89
C ALA A 99 -12.15 4.66 -10.47
N GLY A 100 -12.96 5.67 -10.16
CA GLY A 100 -14.40 5.64 -10.41
C GLY A 100 -15.09 4.66 -9.47
N GLU A 101 -15.78 3.66 -10.01
CA GLU A 101 -16.42 2.58 -9.23
C GLU A 101 -15.52 1.36 -9.01
N LYS A 102 -14.35 1.34 -9.66
CA LYS A 102 -13.41 0.23 -9.58
C LYS A 102 -12.51 0.39 -8.38
N LEU A 103 -12.32 -0.70 -7.66
CA LEU A 103 -11.30 -0.80 -6.63
C LEU A 103 -9.98 -1.15 -7.28
N VAL A 104 -8.92 -0.42 -6.95
CA VAL A 104 -7.56 -0.69 -7.42
C VAL A 104 -6.69 -1.05 -6.23
N VAL A 105 -5.97 -2.17 -6.35
CA VAL A 105 -4.92 -2.59 -5.43
C VAL A 105 -3.59 -2.50 -6.17
N PHE A 106 -2.69 -1.67 -5.66
CA PHE A 106 -1.34 -1.51 -6.19
C PHE A 106 -0.33 -1.93 -5.11
N SER A 107 0.21 -3.14 -5.24
CA SER A 107 1.20 -3.70 -4.33
C SER A 107 2.53 -3.86 -5.05
N LYS A 108 3.61 -3.32 -4.49
CA LYS A 108 4.97 -3.52 -4.99
C LYS A 108 5.93 -3.76 -3.84
N ALA A 109 6.88 -4.65 -4.04
CA ALA A 109 8.00 -4.87 -3.14
C ALA A 109 9.29 -4.83 -3.95
N THR A 110 10.31 -4.18 -3.39
CA THR A 110 11.57 -3.88 -4.06
C THR A 110 12.73 -4.58 -3.38
N ASN A 111 13.81 -4.78 -4.13
CA ASN A 111 15.12 -5.17 -3.62
C ASN A 111 16.21 -4.59 -4.52
N PHE A 112 17.47 -4.70 -4.12
CA PHE A 112 18.61 -4.14 -4.83
C PHE A 112 19.55 -5.24 -5.34
N HIS A 113 20.09 -5.05 -6.54
CA HIS A 113 21.17 -5.84 -7.10
C HIS A 113 22.06 -4.92 -7.95
N ASP A 114 23.39 -4.99 -7.78
CA ASP A 114 24.36 -4.13 -8.48
C ASP A 114 23.98 -2.63 -8.48
N ALA A 115 23.62 -2.11 -7.29
CA ALA A 115 23.19 -0.73 -7.08
C ALA A 115 21.93 -0.29 -7.87
N LYS A 116 21.17 -1.23 -8.44
CA LYS A 116 19.89 -0.97 -9.11
C LYS A 116 18.74 -1.65 -8.37
N GLU A 117 17.61 -0.94 -8.28
CA GLU A 117 16.39 -1.48 -7.69
C GLU A 117 15.63 -2.33 -8.71
N PHE A 118 15.06 -3.44 -8.26
CA PHE A 118 14.12 -4.27 -9.02
C PHE A 118 12.92 -4.67 -8.15
N PHE A 119 11.84 -5.11 -8.78
CA PHE A 119 10.68 -5.65 -8.07
C PHE A 119 10.88 -7.13 -7.74
N THR A 120 10.72 -7.46 -6.47
CA THR A 120 10.55 -8.86 -6.03
C THR A 120 9.09 -9.31 -6.15
N SER A 121 8.17 -8.34 -6.16
CA SER A 121 6.77 -8.54 -6.56
C SER A 121 6.16 -7.22 -7.03
N PHE A 122 5.20 -7.30 -7.93
CA PHE A 122 4.42 -6.19 -8.45
C PHE A 122 3.02 -6.70 -8.81
N ILE A 123 1.99 -6.11 -8.21
CA ILE A 123 0.59 -6.39 -8.51
C ILE A 123 -0.11 -5.07 -8.75
N LEU A 124 -0.66 -4.91 -9.95
CA LEU A 124 -1.58 -3.84 -10.31
C LEU A 124 -2.93 -4.43 -10.67
N LEU A 125 -3.83 -4.48 -9.69
CA LEU A 125 -5.11 -5.15 -9.79
C LEU A 125 -6.25 -4.13 -9.79
N HIS A 126 -7.15 -4.21 -10.77
CA HIS A 126 -8.46 -3.60 -10.71
C HIS A 126 -9.54 -4.65 -10.47
N LEU A 127 -10.53 -4.28 -9.67
CA LEU A 127 -11.69 -5.08 -9.35
C LEU A 127 -12.94 -4.26 -9.66
N GLU A 128 -13.84 -4.86 -10.43
CA GLU A 128 -15.19 -4.37 -10.62
C GLU A 128 -16.00 -4.51 -9.32
N LYS A 129 -17.12 -3.79 -9.21
CA LYS A 129 -17.92 -3.73 -7.97
C LYS A 129 -18.38 -5.10 -7.46
N ASN A 130 -18.60 -6.06 -8.36
CA ASN A 130 -19.00 -7.44 -8.02
C ASN A 130 -17.82 -8.37 -7.71
N GLU A 131 -16.58 -7.91 -7.85
CA GLU A 131 -15.35 -8.69 -7.61
C GLU A 131 -14.78 -8.47 -6.20
N TYR A 132 -15.39 -7.60 -5.39
CA TYR A 132 -15.01 -7.40 -3.99
C TYR A 132 -16.26 -7.22 -3.12
N THR A 133 -16.08 -7.41 -1.81
CA THR A 133 -17.07 -7.06 -0.79
C THR A 133 -16.48 -5.98 0.09
N ALA A 134 -17.25 -4.95 0.36
CA ALA A 134 -16.88 -3.89 1.27
C ALA A 134 -18.00 -3.68 2.30
N THR A 135 -17.64 -3.73 3.59
CA THR A 135 -18.57 -3.49 4.70
C THR A 135 -18.06 -2.36 5.57
N MET A 136 -18.99 -1.62 6.16
CA MET A 136 -18.70 -0.56 7.11
C MET A 136 -19.63 -0.72 8.31
N GLU A 137 -19.08 -1.19 9.43
CA GLU A 137 -19.84 -1.49 10.64
C GLU A 137 -19.02 -1.03 11.86
N ASN A 138 -19.66 -0.33 12.80
CA ASN A 138 -19.04 0.09 14.07
C ASN A 138 -17.71 0.87 13.92
N GLY A 139 -17.55 1.67 12.86
CA GLY A 139 -16.30 2.38 12.59
C GLY A 139 -15.14 1.48 12.11
N GLU A 140 -15.45 0.27 11.65
CA GLU A 140 -14.52 -0.60 10.94
C GLU A 140 -14.92 -0.66 9.46
N ILE A 141 -13.93 -0.48 8.58
CA ILE A 141 -14.07 -0.70 7.14
C ILE A 141 -13.35 -1.99 6.79
N LYS A 142 -14.05 -2.93 6.16
CA LYS A 142 -13.45 -4.19 5.70
C LYS A 142 -13.68 -4.34 4.21
N ILE A 143 -12.59 -4.52 3.47
CA ILE A 143 -12.60 -4.74 2.02
C ILE A 143 -11.93 -6.08 1.74
N THR A 144 -12.71 -7.02 1.21
CA THR A 144 -12.26 -8.38 0.90
C THR A 144 -12.46 -8.69 -0.56
N ALA A 145 -11.50 -9.40 -1.16
CA ALA A 145 -11.68 -10.03 -2.45
C ALA A 145 -11.08 -11.43 -2.41
N GLN A 146 -11.74 -12.35 -3.11
CA GLN A 146 -11.21 -13.67 -3.44
C GLN A 146 -11.66 -13.97 -4.88
N VAL A 147 -10.78 -13.71 -5.84
CA VAL A 147 -11.13 -13.70 -7.26
C VAL A 147 -10.12 -14.47 -8.07
N GLU A 148 -10.58 -15.01 -9.19
CA GLU A 148 -9.73 -15.57 -10.21
C GLU A 148 -9.82 -14.68 -11.46
N LYS A 149 -8.72 -14.03 -11.83
CA LYS A 149 -8.70 -12.99 -12.88
C LYS A 149 -7.57 -13.24 -13.88
N PRO A 150 -7.78 -13.02 -15.19
CA PRO A 150 -6.69 -13.01 -16.15
C PRO A 150 -5.80 -11.79 -15.91
N LEU A 151 -4.51 -12.03 -15.66
CA LEU A 151 -3.51 -10.99 -15.44
C LEU A 151 -2.37 -11.12 -16.46
N LEU A 152 -1.88 -10.00 -16.98
CA LEU A 152 -0.67 -9.95 -17.79
C LEU A 152 0.55 -10.08 -16.88
N ASN A 153 1.37 -11.10 -17.11
CA ASN A 153 2.70 -11.21 -16.53
C ASN A 153 3.62 -10.19 -17.22
N LEU A 154 4.09 -9.19 -16.48
CA LEU A 154 4.88 -8.08 -17.07
C LEU A 154 6.32 -8.48 -17.41
N VAL A 155 6.77 -9.64 -16.94
CA VAL A 155 8.08 -10.21 -17.28
C VAL A 155 7.97 -11.06 -18.53
N THR A 156 7.01 -11.99 -18.58
CA THR A 156 6.91 -12.97 -19.68
C THR A 156 6.03 -12.51 -20.84
N GLY A 157 5.22 -11.47 -20.65
CA GLY A 157 4.24 -10.99 -21.63
C GLY A 157 3.03 -11.91 -21.80
N LYS A 158 2.90 -12.98 -21.02
CA LYS A 158 1.78 -13.92 -21.11
C LYS A 158 0.64 -13.51 -20.20
N VAL A 159 -0.58 -13.70 -20.68
CA VAL A 159 -1.78 -13.61 -19.83
C VAL A 159 -1.94 -14.93 -19.10
N GLU A 160 -1.98 -14.86 -17.77
CA GLU A 160 -2.11 -16.00 -16.87
C GLU A 160 -3.35 -15.82 -15.99
N LYS A 161 -4.07 -16.91 -15.74
CA LYS A 161 -5.20 -16.90 -14.81
C LYS A 161 -4.63 -16.99 -13.39
N LYS A 162 -4.92 -16.01 -12.54
CA LYS A 162 -4.37 -15.91 -11.19
C LYS A 162 -5.47 -15.81 -10.15
N ARG A 163 -5.26 -16.51 -9.03
CA ARG A 163 -6.18 -16.47 -7.90
C ARG A 163 -5.66 -15.48 -6.86
N ILE A 164 -6.33 -14.33 -6.73
CA ILE A 164 -5.97 -13.26 -5.81
C ILE A 164 -6.90 -13.28 -4.61
N ALA A 165 -6.34 -13.16 -3.41
CA ALA A 165 -7.14 -12.95 -2.21
C ALA A 165 -6.53 -11.93 -1.24
N PHE A 166 -7.39 -11.13 -0.62
CA PHE A 166 -7.04 -10.24 0.48
C PHE A 166 -8.26 -9.96 1.35
N GLY A 167 -7.99 -9.53 2.58
CA GLY A 167 -9.00 -9.01 3.49
C GLY A 167 -8.41 -7.86 4.27
N PHE A 168 -8.49 -6.67 3.70
CA PHE A 168 -7.95 -5.47 4.33
C PHE A 168 -8.98 -4.87 5.27
N VAL A 169 -8.51 -4.44 6.42
CA VAL A 169 -9.31 -3.89 7.51
C VAL A 169 -8.76 -2.52 7.89
N ASN A 170 -9.66 -1.58 8.11
CA ASN A 170 -9.38 -0.31 8.73
C ASN A 170 -10.22 -0.12 9.98
N GLN A 171 -9.55 -0.09 11.12
CA GLN A 171 -10.15 0.29 12.39
C GLN A 171 -9.90 1.77 12.66
N ASN A 172 -10.83 2.43 13.34
CA ASN A 172 -10.65 3.81 13.79
C ASN A 172 -9.35 3.95 14.62
N VAL A 173 -8.50 4.89 14.20
CA VAL A 173 -7.16 5.10 14.74
C VAL A 173 -7.09 6.14 15.87
N GLU A 174 -8.12 6.95 16.08
CA GLU A 174 -8.10 8.16 16.93
C GLU A 174 -7.58 7.90 18.35
N SER A 175 -8.03 6.81 18.97
CA SER A 175 -7.62 6.35 20.30
C SER A 175 -6.55 5.25 20.30
N LYS A 176 -6.00 4.93 19.12
CA LYS A 176 -5.07 3.81 18.89
C LYS A 176 -3.68 4.25 18.44
N ILE A 177 -3.49 5.56 18.28
CA ILE A 177 -2.22 6.23 18.06
C ILE A 177 -1.48 6.36 19.40
N VAL A 178 -0.30 5.77 19.48
CA VAL A 178 0.55 5.77 20.68
C VAL A 178 1.85 6.52 20.36
N SER A 179 2.24 7.48 21.20
CA SER A 179 3.47 8.26 20.98
C SER A 179 4.71 7.36 20.99
N LYS A 180 5.80 7.81 20.37
CA LYS A 180 7.10 7.10 20.37
C LYS A 180 7.57 6.73 21.78
N GLU A 181 7.43 7.63 22.76
CA GLU A 181 7.82 7.40 24.16
C GLU A 181 6.97 6.31 24.84
N GLN A 182 5.65 6.33 24.60
CA GLN A 182 4.74 5.33 25.16
C GLN A 182 4.88 3.98 24.45
N ALA A 183 5.17 3.99 23.15
CA ALA A 183 5.38 2.80 22.36
C ALA A 183 6.64 2.07 22.84
N THR A 184 7.78 2.77 22.90
CA THR A 184 9.08 2.22 23.31
C THR A 184 9.13 1.69 24.75
N THR A 185 8.21 2.11 25.62
CA THR A 185 8.12 1.63 27.01
C THR A 185 7.18 0.44 27.22
N SER A 186 6.37 0.06 26.21
CA SER A 186 5.41 -1.04 26.36
C SER A 186 6.01 -2.42 26.07
N ALA A 187 5.68 -3.41 26.91
CA ALA A 187 6.13 -4.80 26.72
C ALA A 187 5.66 -5.40 25.38
N ARG A 188 4.49 -4.98 24.89
CA ARG A 188 3.94 -5.43 23.60
C ARG A 188 4.74 -4.89 22.41
N PHE A 189 5.19 -3.64 22.49
CA PHE A 189 6.08 -3.05 21.50
C PHE A 189 7.46 -3.70 21.55
N LYS A 190 8.03 -3.88 22.74
CA LYS A 190 9.29 -4.62 22.93
C LYS A 190 9.24 -6.01 22.28
N ASN A 191 8.16 -6.76 22.49
CA ASN A 191 7.98 -8.09 21.89
C ASN A 191 7.84 -8.10 20.35
N VAL A 192 7.39 -7.00 19.75
CA VAL A 192 7.17 -6.86 18.31
C VAL A 192 8.41 -6.29 17.61
N TYR A 193 9.15 -5.38 18.26
CA TYR A 193 10.27 -4.64 17.69
C TYR A 193 11.67 -5.16 18.14
N ASP A 194 11.84 -5.75 19.34
CA ASP A 194 13.15 -6.27 19.81
C ASP A 194 13.54 -7.62 19.21
N LYS A 195 12.59 -8.36 18.62
CA LYS A 195 12.86 -9.68 18.01
C LYS A 195 13.78 -9.61 16.78
N TYR A 196 14.07 -8.41 16.28
CA TYR A 196 14.87 -8.22 15.10
C TYR A 196 16.10 -7.36 15.43
N SER A 197 17.26 -8.00 15.56
CA SER A 197 18.57 -7.36 15.75
C SER A 197 18.75 -6.18 14.79
N GLY A 198 18.82 -4.96 15.36
CA GLY A 198 18.92 -3.69 14.61
C GLY A 198 17.76 -2.72 14.90
N ALA A 199 17.51 -2.39 16.17
CA ALA A 199 16.42 -1.53 16.61
C ALA A 199 16.48 -0.08 16.08
N GLN A 200 17.67 0.43 15.72
CA GLN A 200 17.87 1.80 15.22
C GLN A 200 17.56 2.01 13.73
N LEU A 201 17.52 0.95 12.92
CA LEU A 201 17.24 1.03 11.46
C LEU A 201 15.76 0.76 11.13
N LYS A 202 14.95 0.40 12.12
CA LYS A 202 13.59 -0.14 11.95
C LYS A 202 12.47 0.74 12.52
N SER A 203 12.83 1.88 13.10
CA SER A 203 11.91 2.91 13.59
C SER A 203 11.45 3.89 12.50
N ALA A 204 11.78 3.70 11.22
CA ALA A 204 11.51 4.70 10.17
C ALA A 204 10.05 5.20 10.10
N SER A 205 9.04 4.35 10.37
CA SER A 205 7.64 4.84 10.44
C SER A 205 7.38 5.70 11.70
N ILE A 206 8.04 5.38 12.80
CA ILE A 206 7.95 6.09 14.08
C ILE A 206 8.83 7.36 14.07
N ASP A 207 9.91 7.39 13.28
CA ASP A 207 10.77 8.56 13.09
C ASP A 207 10.15 9.58 12.13
N MET A 208 9.36 9.13 11.15
CA MET A 208 8.64 10.02 10.24
C MET A 208 7.34 10.58 10.84
N GLU A 209 6.62 9.80 11.64
CA GLU A 209 5.29 10.18 12.14
C GLU A 209 5.29 10.51 13.66
N GLY A 210 6.30 10.10 14.42
CA GLY A 210 6.39 10.34 15.87
C GLY A 210 5.50 9.42 16.72
N TYR A 211 4.74 8.51 16.10
CA TYR A 211 3.81 7.60 16.76
C TYR A 211 3.71 6.24 16.07
N ALA A 212 3.02 5.30 16.72
CA ALA A 212 2.64 3.99 16.17
C ALA A 212 1.12 3.80 16.27
N ILE A 213 0.51 3.26 15.21
CA ILE A 213 -0.91 2.86 15.22
C ILE A 213 -1.01 1.37 15.56
N THR A 214 -1.77 1.08 16.60
CA THR A 214 -1.81 -0.25 17.24
C THR A 214 -2.85 -1.22 16.66
N VAL A 215 -3.54 -0.79 15.60
CA VAL A 215 -4.62 -1.50 14.91
C VAL A 215 -4.37 -1.55 13.40
N PRO A 216 -4.93 -2.52 12.65
CA PRO A 216 -4.88 -2.48 11.20
C PRO A 216 -5.66 -1.27 10.69
N HIS A 217 -5.07 -0.54 9.74
CA HIS A 217 -5.62 0.71 9.24
C HIS A 217 -5.23 0.93 7.79
N PHE A 218 -5.98 1.80 7.11
CA PHE A 218 -5.58 2.40 5.85
C PHE A 218 -4.83 3.68 6.17
N SER A 219 -3.54 3.74 5.85
CA SER A 219 -2.73 4.95 6.04
C SER A 219 -2.68 5.73 4.72
N PRO A 220 -2.82 7.06 4.69
CA PRO A 220 -2.49 7.84 3.51
C PRO A 220 -1.07 7.51 3.04
N HIS A 221 -0.87 7.44 1.72
CA HIS A 221 0.44 7.22 1.15
C HIS A 221 1.42 8.33 1.58
N PRO A 222 2.73 8.06 1.78
CA PRO A 222 3.68 9.05 2.28
C PRO A 222 3.68 10.39 1.54
N TYR A 223 3.45 10.42 0.23
CA TYR A 223 3.33 11.68 -0.53
C TYR A 223 2.10 12.51 -0.16
N MET A 224 1.01 11.88 0.27
CA MET A 224 -0.16 12.59 0.78
C MET A 224 0.11 13.13 2.19
N ILE A 225 0.81 12.35 3.02
CA ILE A 225 1.25 12.79 4.35
C ILE A 225 2.14 14.03 4.24
N GLN A 226 3.13 14.02 3.34
CA GLN A 226 4.01 15.17 3.10
C GLN A 226 3.27 16.44 2.65
N LEU A 227 2.05 16.30 2.13
CA LEU A 227 1.23 17.39 1.59
C LEU A 227 -0.11 17.52 2.35
N HIS A 228 -0.16 17.13 3.63
CA HIS A 228 -1.40 17.10 4.40
C HIS A 228 -2.16 18.43 4.37
N ASP A 229 -1.45 19.56 4.38
CA ASP A 229 -1.97 20.91 4.28
C ASP A 229 -2.71 21.15 2.95
N LYS A 230 -2.16 20.66 1.83
CA LYS A 230 -2.80 20.71 0.50
C LYS A 230 -4.07 19.86 0.45
N PHE A 231 -4.11 18.78 1.22
CA PHE A 231 -5.31 17.97 1.40
C PHE A 231 -6.32 18.58 2.39
N GLY A 232 -5.98 19.71 3.02
CA GLY A 232 -6.85 20.49 3.91
C GLY A 232 -6.82 20.05 5.37
N PHE A 233 -5.71 19.46 5.81
CA PHE A 233 -5.52 18.99 7.19
C PHE A 233 -4.41 19.80 7.86
N GLU A 234 -4.62 20.19 9.11
CA GLU A 234 -3.64 20.95 9.89
C GLU A 234 -2.42 20.10 10.25
N GLU A 235 -2.64 18.81 10.50
CA GLU A 235 -1.58 17.87 10.89
C GLU A 235 -1.69 16.53 10.15
N ASN A 236 -0.55 15.84 10.01
CA ASN A 236 -0.48 14.45 9.53
C ASN A 236 -1.42 13.51 10.29
N ARG A 237 -1.56 13.74 11.60
CA ARG A 237 -2.42 12.93 12.48
C ARG A 237 -3.89 13.08 12.11
N GLU A 238 -4.32 14.30 11.80
CA GLU A 238 -5.71 14.57 11.39
C GLU A 238 -6.03 13.83 10.08
N LEU A 239 -5.13 13.90 9.10
CA LEU A 239 -5.27 13.18 7.84
C LEU A 239 -5.41 11.65 8.04
N GLN A 240 -4.68 11.05 8.98
CA GLN A 240 -4.80 9.62 9.32
C GLN A 240 -6.16 9.27 9.93
N ILE A 241 -6.71 10.15 10.76
CA ILE A 241 -8.02 9.93 11.42
C ILE A 241 -9.15 10.02 10.38
N HIS A 242 -9.04 10.90 9.39
CA HIS A 242 -10.08 11.16 8.40
C HIS A 242 -10.03 10.27 7.15
N VAL A 243 -9.21 9.21 7.15
CA VAL A 243 -9.13 8.26 6.03
C VAL A 243 -10.50 7.63 5.73
N GLU A 244 -11.32 7.38 6.75
CA GLU A 244 -12.64 6.79 6.59
C GLU A 244 -13.55 7.62 5.67
N ASP A 245 -13.40 8.93 5.64
CA ASP A 245 -14.25 9.84 4.85
C ASP A 245 -14.08 9.59 3.35
N TYR A 246 -12.86 9.29 2.93
CA TYR A 246 -12.57 8.86 1.56
C TYR A 246 -13.35 7.59 1.22
N PHE A 247 -13.24 6.54 2.03
CA PHE A 247 -13.89 5.26 1.76
C PHE A 247 -15.42 5.37 1.86
N LYS A 248 -15.96 6.15 2.80
CA LYS A 248 -17.41 6.45 2.90
C LYS A 248 -17.93 7.03 1.58
N SER A 249 -17.21 7.97 0.98
CA SER A 249 -17.62 8.62 -0.28
C SER A 249 -17.67 7.69 -1.50
N HIS A 250 -17.01 6.53 -1.43
CA HIS A 250 -16.98 5.52 -2.50
C HIS A 250 -17.86 4.30 -2.22
N LEU A 251 -18.01 3.92 -0.95
CA LEU A 251 -18.72 2.70 -0.54
C LEU A 251 -20.20 2.94 -0.25
N VAL A 252 -20.57 4.12 0.24
CA VAL A 252 -21.95 4.49 0.52
C VAL A 252 -22.53 5.17 -0.73
N LYS A 253 -23.32 4.42 -1.51
CA LYS A 253 -24.14 4.93 -2.61
C LYS A 253 -25.57 4.44 -2.46
#